data_AF-A0A7C5TQL9-F1
#
_entry.id   AF-A0A7C5TQL9-F1
#
_cell.length_a   1.000
_cell.length_b   1.000
_cell.length_c   1.000
_cell.angle_alpha   90.00
_cell.angle_beta   90.00
_cell.angle_gamma   90.00
#
_symmetry.space_group_name_H-M   'P 1'
#
loop_
_entity.id
_entity.type
_entity.pdbx_description
1 polymer ?
#
loop_
_entity_poly.entity_id
_entity_poly.type
_entity_poly.pdbx_seq_one_letter_code
_entity_poly.pdbx_strand_id
1 'polypeptide(L)' 'MARNKTPEKKEILVKANRTRKQAPIWVYLKTNRKVRASPKSRRNWRRSSLF' A
#
# COMPACT_ATOMS: atom_id res chain seq x y z
N MET A 1 9.58 6.62 19.53
CA MET A 1 8.13 6.68 19.89
C MET A 1 7.26 5.93 18.87
N ALA A 2 7.31 4.59 18.85
CA ALA A 2 6.42 3.78 18.01
C ALA A 2 5.11 3.41 18.72
N ARG A 3 5.15 3.36 20.07
CA ARG A 3 4.05 2.93 20.95
C ARG A 3 2.93 3.97 21.03
N ASN A 4 3.28 5.22 21.34
CA ASN A 4 2.33 6.33 21.48
C ASN A 4 2.35 7.16 20.19
N LYS A 5 1.23 7.15 19.46
CA LYS A 5 1.02 7.89 18.21
C LYS A 5 -0.33 8.57 18.25
N THR A 6 -0.41 9.77 17.68
CA THR A 6 -1.70 10.46 17.48
C THR A 6 -2.63 9.61 16.60
N PRO A 7 -3.96 9.75 16.76
CA PRO A 7 -4.95 9.03 15.96
C PRO A 7 -4.71 9.21 14.45
N GLU A 8 -4.48 10.44 14.00
CA GLU A 8 -4.19 10.79 12.61
C GLU A 8 -3.01 9.99 12.03
N LYS A 9 -1.89 9.91 12.79
CA LYS A 9 -0.72 9.13 12.38
C LYS A 9 -1.06 7.63 12.30
N LYS A 10 -1.92 7.11 13.18
CA LYS A 10 -2.36 5.72 13.11
C LYS A 10 -3.20 5.46 11.86
N GLU A 11 -4.11 6.37 11.50
CA GLU A 11 -4.93 6.25 10.30
C GLU A 11 -4.10 6.23 9.03
N ILE A 12 -3.12 7.14 8.92
CA ILE A 12 -2.18 7.16 7.78
C ILE A 12 -1.42 5.83 7.69
N LEU A 13 -0.93 5.31 8.82
CA LEU A 13 -0.23 4.02 8.86
C LEU A 13 -1.14 2.85 8.46
N VAL A 14 -2.38 2.82 8.95
CA VAL A 14 -3.38 1.80 8.60
C VAL A 14 -3.70 1.84 7.11
N LYS A 15 -3.97 3.03 6.56
CA LYS A 15 -4.21 3.25 5.13
C LYS A 15 -3.02 2.77 4.31
N ALA A 16 -1.80 3.19 4.68
CA ALA A 16 -0.57 2.82 3.99
C ALA A 16 -0.26 1.32 4.06
N ASN A 17 -0.72 0.61 5.09
CA ASN A 17 -0.61 -0.84 5.20
C ASN A 17 -1.66 -1.55 4.33
N ARG A 18 -2.92 -1.08 4.33
CA ARG A 18 -4.01 -1.64 3.52
C ARG A 18 -3.75 -1.51 2.02
N THR A 19 -3.12 -0.42 1.59
CA THR A 19 -2.81 -0.16 0.17
C THR A 19 -1.64 -0.99 -0.37
N ARG A 20 -0.87 -1.69 0.49
CA ARG A 20 0.31 -2.50 0.12
C ARG A 20 -0.05 -3.85 -0.51
N LYS A 21 -1.12 -3.91 -1.31
CA LYS A 21 -1.63 -5.14 -1.94
C LYS A 21 -1.53 -5.05 -3.45
N GLN A 22 -1.09 -6.14 -4.06
CA GLN A 22 -1.11 -6.30 -5.52
C GLN A 22 -2.56 -6.28 -6.02
N ALA A 23 -2.74 -5.88 -7.29
CA ALA A 23 -4.05 -5.98 -7.93
C ALA A 23 -4.55 -7.45 -7.87
N PRO A 24 -5.85 -7.70 -7.69
CA PRO A 24 -6.43 -9.04 -7.74
C PRO A 24 -6.30 -9.68 -9.13
N ILE A 25 -6.24 -11.01 -9.20
CA ILE A 25 -6.06 -11.75 -10.46
C ILE A 25 -7.14 -11.45 -11.50
N TRP A 26 -8.39 -11.27 -11.08
CA TRP A 26 -9.49 -10.95 -11.99
C TRP A 26 -9.28 -9.63 -12.73
N VAL A 27 -8.56 -8.67 -12.14
CA VAL A 27 -8.22 -7.39 -12.79
C VAL A 27 -7.21 -7.63 -13.92
N TYR A 28 -6.24 -8.52 -13.72
CA TYR A 28 -5.29 -8.88 -14.78
C TYR A 28 -5.99 -9.55 -15.95
N LEU A 29 -6.91 -10.47 -15.65
CA LEU A 29 -7.68 -11.19 -16.67
C LEU A 29 -8.54 -10.21 -17.48
N LYS A 30 -9.28 -9.32 -16.81
CA LYS A 30 -10.13 -8.33 -17.49
C LYS A 30 -9.36 -7.30 -18.31
N THR A 31 -8.14 -6.95 -17.90
CA THR A 31 -7.35 -5.89 -18.54
C THR A 31 -6.31 -6.42 -19.53
N ASN A 32 -6.35 -7.71 -19.90
CA ASN A 32 -5.32 -8.35 -20.72
C ASN A 32 -3.90 -8.07 -20.19
N ARG A 33 -3.74 -8.16 -18.86
CA ARG A 33 -2.48 -7.90 -18.14
C ARG A 33 -1.89 -6.50 -18.38
N LYS A 34 -2.70 -5.49 -18.73
CA LYS A 34 -2.26 -4.09 -18.79
C LYS A 34 -2.07 -3.50 -17.39
N VAL A 35 -2.92 -3.87 -16.43
CA VAL A 35 -2.80 -3.45 -15.02
C VAL A 35 -1.99 -4.50 -14.25
N ARG A 36 -0.66 -4.36 -14.25
CA ARG A 36 0.27 -5.33 -13.62
C ARG A 36 0.72 -5.01 -12.20
N ALA A 37 0.55 -3.78 -11.77
CA ALA A 37 0.94 -3.35 -10.44
C ALA A 37 0.02 -2.22 -9.99
N SER A 38 -0.38 -2.25 -8.72
CA SER A 38 -0.95 -1.06 -8.11
C SER A 38 0.20 -0.08 -7.83
N PRO A 39 0.17 1.17 -8.33
CA PRO A 39 1.23 2.16 -8.09
C PRO A 39 1.50 2.37 -6.59
N LYS A 40 0.45 2.26 -5.77
CA LYS A 40 0.50 2.42 -4.31
C LYS A 40 1.00 1.18 -3.56
N SER A 41 1.16 0.04 -4.24
CA SER A 41 1.49 -1.26 -3.62
C SER A 41 2.99 -1.57 -3.55
N ARG A 42 3.85 -0.82 -4.23
CA ARG A 42 5.29 -1.14 -4.34
C ARG A 42 6.17 -0.57 -3.23
N ARG A 43 5.56 0.07 -2.22
CA ARG A 43 6.30 0.68 -1.12
C ARG A 43 6.88 -0.39 -0.19
N ASN A 44 8.19 -0.33 0.05
CA ASN A 44 8.89 -1.17 1.03
C ASN A 44 9.41 -0.29 2.16
N TRP A 45 9.15 -0.69 3.41
CA TRP A 45 9.56 0.05 4.61
C TRP A 45 11.08 0.23 4.72
N ARG A 46 11.88 -0.65 4.09
CA ARG A 46 13.35 -0.53 4.04
C ARG A 46 13.85 0.45 2.98
N ARG A 47 13.05 0.72 1.94
CA ARG A 47 13.48 1.52 0.77
C ARG A 47 12.87 2.92 0.72
N SER A 48 11.76 3.14 1.43
CA SER A 48 11.03 4.40 1.41
C SER A 48 10.33 4.65 2.75
N SER A 49 10.57 5.81 3.35
CA SER A 49 9.85 6.26 4.55
C SER A 49 8.46 6.82 4.18
N LEU A 50 7.57 6.89 5.17
CA LEU A 50 6.24 7.51 5.04
C LEU A 50 6.20 8.95 5.54
N PHE A 51 7.18 9.30 6.36
CA PHE A 51 7.39 10.57 7.00
C PHE A 51 8.84 10.97 6.76
#